data_AF-A0A380EF07-F1
#
_entry.id   AF-A0A380EF07-F1
#
_cell.length_a   1.000
_cell.length_b   1.000
_cell.length_c   1.000
_cell.angle_alpha   90.00
_cell.angle_beta   90.00
_cell.angle_gamma   90.00
#
_symmetry.space_group_name_H-M   'P 1'
#
loop_
_entity.id
_entity.type
_entity.pdbx_description
1 polymer ?
#
loop_
_entity_poly.entity_id
_entity_poly.type
_entity_poly.pdbx_seq_one_letter_code
_entity_poly.pdbx_strand_id
1 'polypeptide(L)' 'MNPIFTRKDNQVIVNVAVKYLDQETKATQISQFELILEKQDNWKIVK' A
#
# COMPACT_ATOMS: atom_id res chain seq x y z
N MET A 1 3.00 -10.43 5.48
CA MET A 1 2.57 -10.59 4.08
C MET A 1 3.44 -9.69 3.23
N ASN A 2 3.97 -10.19 2.12
CA ASN A 2 4.82 -9.41 1.23
C ASN A 2 3.94 -8.68 0.20
N PRO A 3 4.24 -7.42 -0.13
CA PRO A 3 3.50 -6.72 -1.16
C PRO A 3 3.73 -7.36 -2.53
N ILE A 4 2.69 -7.35 -3.36
CA ILE A 4 2.77 -7.78 -4.76
C ILE A 4 2.65 -6.52 -5.62
N PHE A 5 3.57 -6.36 -6.57
CA PHE A 5 3.54 -5.24 -7.50
C PHE A 5 3.42 -5.72 -8.96
N THR A 6 2.70 -4.96 -9.76
CA THR A 6 2.60 -5.15 -11.21
C THR A 6 2.77 -3.80 -11.89
N ARG A 7 3.54 -3.76 -12.98
CA ARG A 7 3.74 -2.53 -13.76
C ARG A 7 2.82 -2.54 -14.97
N LYS A 8 2.12 -1.43 -15.19
CA LYS A 8 1.34 -1.16 -16.40
C LYS A 8 1.66 0.26 -16.86
N ASP A 9 2.28 0.38 -18.03
CA ASP A 9 2.77 1.67 -18.56
C ASP A 9 3.67 2.41 -17.56
N ASN A 10 3.28 3.65 -17.18
CA ASN A 10 3.97 4.47 -16.17
C ASN A 10 3.45 4.25 -14.74
N GLN A 11 2.48 3.36 -14.56
CA GLN A 11 1.84 3.08 -13.27
C GLN A 11 2.36 1.77 -12.68
N VAL A 12 2.50 1.77 -11.35
CA VAL A 12 2.79 0.58 -10.56
C VAL A 12 1.59 0.31 -9.66
N ILE A 13 0.94 -0.82 -9.88
CA ILE A 13 -0.14 -1.31 -9.01
C ILE A 13 0.52 -2.11 -7.90
N VAL A 14 0.23 -1.77 -6.64
CA VAL A 14 0.81 -2.39 -5.45
C VAL A 14 -0.31 -2.88 -4.53
N ASN A 15 -0.30 -4.18 -4.25
CA ASN A 15 -1.15 -4.77 -3.22
C ASN A 15 -0.36 -4.79 -1.91
N VAL A 16 -0.83 -4.06 -0.89
CA VAL A 16 -0.17 -3.91 0.42
C VAL A 16 -1.08 -4.35 1.55
N ALA A 17 -0.48 -4.92 2.59
CA ALA A 17 -1.15 -5.15 3.87
C ALA A 17 -0.58 -4.18 4.91
N VAL A 18 -1.46 -3.37 5.51
CA VAL A 18 -1.12 -2.44 6.58
C VAL A 18 -1.52 -3.08 7.91
N LYS A 19 -0.56 -3.18 8.82
CA LYS A 19 -0.78 -3.62 10.20
C LYS A 19 -0.77 -2.39 11.09
N TYR A 20 -1.89 -2.13 11.75
CA TYR A 20 -2.03 -1.08 12.76
C TYR A 20 -2.16 -1.73 14.15
N LEU A 21 -1.42 -1.20 15.12
CA LEU A 21 -1.56 -1.57 16.52
C LEU A 21 -2.31 -0.44 17.22
N ASP A 22 -3.53 -0.72 17.65
CA ASP A 22 -4.31 0.21 18.45
C ASP A 22 -3.60 0.45 19.80
N GLN A 23 -3.32 1.71 20.13
CA GLN A 23 -2.49 2.02 21.30
C GLN A 23 -3.23 1.82 22.62
N GLU A 24 -4.57 1.90 22.65
CA GLU A 24 -5.38 1.77 23.85
C GLU A 24 -5.66 0.30 24.16
N THR A 25 -6.29 -0.40 23.22
CA THR A 25 -6.77 -1.78 23.37
C THR A 25 -5.68 -2.81 23.11
N LYS A 26 -4.53 -2.40 22.52
CA LYS A 26 -3.47 -3.29 22.01
C LYS A 26 -3.94 -4.26 20.93
N ALA A 27 -5.15 -4.07 20.39
CA ALA A 27 -5.65 -4.86 19.29
C ALA A 27 -4.83 -4.59 18.02
N THR A 28 -4.57 -5.64 17.25
CA THR A 28 -3.96 -5.51 15.93
C THR A 28 -5.05 -5.51 14.88
N GLN A 29 -5.10 -4.46 14.07
CA GLN A 29 -5.90 -4.41 12.86
C GLN A 29 -5.01 -4.66 11.63
N ILE A 30 -5.51 -5.47 10.70
CA ILE A 30 -4.86 -5.71 9.41
C ILE A 30 -5.84 -5.30 8.32
N SER A 31 -5.40 -4.39 7.45
CA SER A 31 -6.17 -3.92 6.31
C SER A 31 -5.37 -4.13 5.02
N GLN A 32 -6.06 -4.45 3.93
CA GLN A 32 -5.44 -4.65 2.62
C GLN A 32 -5.89 -3.55 1.66
N PHE A 33 -4.96 -3.06 0.86
CA PHE A 33 -5.20 -2.00 -0.11
C PHE A 33 -4.52 -2.33 -1.43
N GLU A 34 -5.18 -2.01 -2.53
CA GLU A 34 -4.57 -1.88 -3.84
C GLU A 34 -4.29 -0.39 -4.08
N LEU A 35 -3.03 -0.05 -4.35
CA LEU A 35 -2.58 1.32 -4.61
C LEU A 35 -2.04 1.42 -6.03
N ILE A 36 -2.31 2.53 -6.70
CA ILE A 36 -1.68 2.89 -7.97
C ILE A 36 -0.66 3.99 -7.68
N LEU A 37 0.60 3.71 -8.02
CA LEU A 37 1.72 4.62 -7.86
C LEU A 37 2.19 5.14 -9.22
N GLU A 38 2.50 6.44 -9.27
CA GLU A 38 3.22 7.05 -10.38
C GLU A 38 4.52 7.68 -9.90
N LYS A 39 5.57 7.54 -10.70
CA LYS A 39 6.87 8.18 -10.42
C LYS A 39 6.93 9.53 -11.10
N GLN A 40 6.94 10.58 -10.28
CA GLN A 40 7.35 11.94 -10.66
C GLN A 40 8.78 12.13 -10.11
N ASP A 41 9.01 13.15 -9.28
CA ASP A 41 10.26 13.27 -8.50
C ASP A 41 10.35 12.23 -7.37
N ASN A 42 9.19 11.86 -6.81
CA ASN A 42 9.00 10.78 -5.84
C ASN A 42 7.80 9.91 -6.26
N TRP A 43 7.67 8.73 -5.64
CA TRP A 43 6.48 7.91 -5.79
C TRP A 43 5.29 8.58 -5.10
N LYS A 44 4.21 8.77 -5.84
CA LYS A 44 2.94 9.29 -5.32
C LYS A 44 1.84 8.27 -5.52
N ILE A 45 0.96 8.16 -4.52
CA ILE A 45 -0.29 7.42 -4.64
C ILE A 45 -1.25 8.29 -5.45
N VAL A 46 -1.70 7.78 -6.59
CA VAL A 46 -2.66 8.47 -7.46
C VAL A 46 -4.06 7.85 -7.39
N LYS A 47 -4.17 6.61 -6.90
CA LYS A 47 -5.43 5.93 -6.61
C LYS A 47 -5.27 4.84 -5.57
#